data_AF-A0A4Q2A784-F1
#
_entry.id   AF-A0A4Q2A784-F1
#
_cell.length_a   1.000
_cell.length_b   1.000
_cell.length_c   1.000
_cell.angle_alpha   90.00
_cell.angle_beta   90.00
_cell.angle_gamma   90.00
#
_symmetry.space_group_name_H-M   'P 1'
#
loop_
_entity.id
_entity.type
_entity.pdbx_description
1 polymer ?
#
loop_
_entity_poly.entity_id
_entity_poly.type
_entity_poly.pdbx_seq_one_letter_code
_entity_poly.pdbx_strand_id
1 'polypeptide(L)' 'MFEVGKSYEICELILSDQGYDRDRITETVVAVDGNLVEFQSGKILNLSSPLFHSAMKPLHERVNERLDSS' A
#
# COMPACT_ATOMS: atom_id res chain seq x y z
N MET A 1 -10.70 -2.67 1.23
CA MET A 1 -10.90 -1.99 -0.06
C MET A 1 -10.12 -0.69 -0.02
N PHE A 2 -9.40 -0.30 -1.08
CA PHE A 2 -8.69 0.98 -1.12
C PHE A 2 -9.70 2.13 -1.29
N GLU A 3 -9.42 3.26 -0.65
CA GLU A 3 -10.29 4.44 -0.68
C GLU A 3 -9.51 5.64 -1.22
N VAL A 4 -10.11 6.35 -2.18
CA VAL A 4 -9.55 7.57 -2.75
C VAL A 4 -9.38 8.62 -1.65
N GLY A 5 -8.21 9.27 -1.63
CA GLY A 5 -7.83 10.25 -0.62
C GLY A 5 -7.26 9.67 0.67
N LYS A 6 -7.23 8.33 0.84
CA LYS A 6 -6.56 7.69 1.97
C LYS A 6 -5.14 7.29 1.63
N SER A 7 -4.24 7.43 2.61
CA SER A 7 -2.86 6.96 2.52
C SER A 7 -2.70 5.55 3.11
N TYR A 8 -1.95 4.73 2.39
CA TYR A 8 -1.64 3.35 2.72
C TYR A 8 -0.13 3.14 2.74
N GLU A 9 0.34 2.28 3.63
CA GLU A 9 1.72 1.79 3.58
C GLU A 9 1.75 0.58 2.64
N ILE A 10 2.46 0.67 1.53
CA ILE A 10 2.61 -0.39 0.54
C ILE A 10 3.95 -1.08 0.81
N CYS A 11 3.92 -2.40 0.95
CA CYS A 11 5.12 -3.22 1.01
C CYS A 11 5.41 -3.79 -0.39
N GLU A 12 6.55 -3.41 -0.96
CA GLU A 12 7.07 -3.91 -2.24
C GLU A 12 8.12 -5.00 -1.98
N LEU A 13 8.04 -6.12 -2.71
CA LEU A 13 9.09 -7.14 -2.73
C LEU A 13 10.01 -6.86 -3.92
N ILE A 14 11.25 -6.50 -3.64
CA ILE A 14 12.24 -6.16 -4.66
C ILE A 14 13.17 -7.34 -4.86
N LEU A 15 13.24 -7.88 -6.07
CA LEU A 15 14.24 -8.89 -6.41
C LEU A 15 15.54 -8.18 -6.82
N SER A 16 16.63 -8.54 -6.16
CA SER A 16 17.99 -8.06 -6.44
C SER A 16 18.94 -9.23 -6.65
N ASP A 17 20.17 -8.94 -7.08
CA ASP A 17 21.24 -9.93 -7.23
C ASP A 17 21.61 -10.63 -5.90
N GLN A 18 21.23 -10.05 -4.76
CA GLN A 18 21.45 -10.60 -3.41
C GLN A 18 20.22 -11.38 -2.88
N GLY A 19 19.16 -11.51 -3.67
CA GLY A 19 17.90 -12.14 -3.28
C GLY A 19 16.75 -11.15 -3.15
N TYR A 20 15.75 -11.52 -2.35
CA TYR A 20 14.56 -10.69 -2.13
C TYR A 20 14.78 -9.69 -0.99
N ASP A 21 14.52 -8.43 -1.29
CA ASP A 21 14.43 -7.34 -0.32
C ASP A 21 12.97 -6.85 -0.17
N ARG A 22 12.70 -6.12 0.91
CA ARG A 22 11.40 -5.53 1.22
C ARG A 22 11.53 -4.03 1.39
N ASP A 23 10.85 -3.28 0.54
CA ASP A 23 10.71 -1.84 0.69
C ASP A 23 9.30 -1.47 1.15
N ARG A 24 9.19 -0.36 1.88
CA ARG A 24 7.92 0.16 2.41
C ARG A 24 7.78 1.61 2.04
N ILE A 25 6.74 1.91 1.28
CA ILE A 25 6.40 3.27 0.86
C ILE A 25 5.04 3.66 1.40
N THR A 26 4.83 4.94 1.68
CA THR A 26 3.51 5.47 2.01
C THR A 26 2.98 6.25 0.82
N GLU A 27 1.78 5.89 0.35
CA GLU A 27 1.19 6.42 -0.87
C GLU A 27 -0.28 6.74 -0.66
N THR A 28 -0.75 7.82 -1.28
CA THR A 28 -2.16 8.24 -1.24
C THR A 28 -2.86 7.79 -2.51
N VAL A 29 -4.01 7.14 -2.38
CA VAL A 29 -4.82 6.70 -3.52
C VAL A 29 -5.50 7.90 -4.16
N VAL A 30 -5.37 8.03 -5.49
CA VAL A 30 -6.01 9.11 -6.27
C VAL A 30 -7.13 8.60 -7.17
N ALA A 31 -7.10 7.33 -7.58
CA ALA A 31 -8.18 6.70 -8.35
C ALA A 31 -8.25 5.19 -8.09
N VAL A 32 -9.46 4.64 -8.26
CA VAL A 32 -9.73 3.19 -8.22
C VAL A 32 -10.63 2.83 -9.40
N ASP A 33 -10.19 1.89 -10.23
CA ASP A 33 -10.95 1.35 -11.36
C ASP A 33 -10.90 -0.19 -11.35
N GLY A 34 -11.95 -0.80 -10.81
CA GLY A 34 -12.02 -2.25 -10.63
C GLY A 34 -10.87 -2.77 -9.76
N ASN A 35 -9.91 -3.48 -10.39
CA ASN A 35 -8.73 -4.03 -9.72
C ASN A 35 -7.49 -3.11 -9.81
N LEU A 36 -7.59 -1.97 -10.50
CA LEU A 36 -6.51 -1.00 -10.63
C LEU A 36 -6.65 0.08 -9.57
N VAL A 37 -5.55 0.38 -8.89
CA VAL A 37 -5.43 1.44 -7.90
C VAL A 37 -4.31 2.37 -8.33
N GLU A 38 -4.61 3.64 -8.52
CA GLU A 38 -3.63 4.67 -8.86
C GLU A 38 -3.23 5.44 -7.60
N PHE A 39 -1.93 5.64 -7.42
CA PHE A 39 -1.35 6.40 -6.32
C PHE A 39 -0.85 7.77 -6.77
N GLN A 40 -0.73 8.70 -5.83
CA GLN A 40 -0.29 10.07 -6.08
C GLN A 40 1.10 10.16 -6.75
N SER A 41 1.99 9.21 -6.51
CA SER A 41 3.28 9.09 -7.21
C SER A 41 3.17 8.73 -8.70
N GLY A 42 1.98 8.39 -9.19
CA GLY A 42 1.74 7.85 -10.53
C GLY A 42 1.92 6.33 -10.62
N LYS A 43 2.24 5.65 -9.51
CA LYS A 43 2.29 4.18 -9.44
C LYS A 43 0.87 3.61 -9.59
N ILE A 44 0.75 2.52 -10.34
CA ILE A 44 -0.52 1.78 -10.52
C ILE A 44 -0.35 0.36 -10.01
N LEU A 45 -1.19 -0.04 -9.07
CA LEU A 45 -1.25 -1.39 -8.54
C LEU A 45 -2.44 -2.14 -9.12
N ASN A 46 -2.19 -3.33 -9.68
CA ASN A 46 -3.24 -4.27 -10.07
C ASN A 46 -3.43 -5.33 -8.99
N LEU A 47 -4.57 -5.29 -8.30
CA LEU A 47 -4.94 -6.21 -7.22
C LEU A 47 -5.17 -7.66 -7.69
N SER A 48 -5.32 -7.88 -9.00
CA SER A 48 -5.36 -9.22 -9.59
C SER A 48 -3.98 -9.76 -9.96
N SER A 49 -2.91 -8.99 -9.79
CA SER A 49 -1.54 -9.43 -10.10
C SER A 49 -1.06 -10.44 -9.06
N PRO A 50 -0.50 -11.59 -9.48
CA PRO A 50 0.14 -12.55 -8.57
C PRO A 50 1.45 -12.03 -7.98
N LEU A 51 1.96 -10.89 -8.45
CA LEU A 51 3.09 -10.18 -7.85
C LEU A 51 2.56 -9.41 -6.63
N PHE A 52 2.56 -10.10 -5.49
CA PHE A 52 2.01 -9.64 -4.22
C PHE A 52 2.55 -8.27 -3.82
N HIS A 53 1.67 -7.27 -3.77
CA HIS A 53 1.87 -6.05 -3.00
C HIS A 53 0.87 -6.10 -1.86
N SER A 54 1.36 -6.09 -0.62
CA SER A 54 0.50 -5.99 0.55
C SER A 54 0.42 -4.52 0.95
N ALA A 55 -0.74 -3.89 0.76
CA ALA A 55 -1.03 -2.63 1.43
C ALA A 55 -1.43 -2.92 2.88
N MET A 56 -0.68 -2.34 3.81
CA MET A 56 -1.03 -2.36 5.21
C MET A 56 -2.09 -1.30 5.50
N LYS A 57 -2.84 -1.52 6.59
CA LYS A 57 -3.99 -0.73 7.03
C LYS A 57 -3.77 0.79 6.87
N PRO A 58 -4.84 1.56 6.62
CA PRO A 58 -4.77 3.02 6.62
C PRO A 58 -4.05 3.53 7.88
N LEU A 59 -3.11 4.46 7.70
CA LEU A 59 -2.31 5.00 8.81
C LEU A 59 -3.16 5.62 9.94
N HIS A 60 -4.32 6.19 9.61
CA HIS A 60 -5.25 6.74 10.61
C HIS A 60 -5.80 5.69 11.58
N GLU A 61 -5.97 4.44 11.14
CA GLU A 61 -6.42 3.34 12.01
C GLU A 61 -5.28 2.87 12.94
N ARG A 62 -4.02 2.88 12.46
CA ARG A 62 -2.85 2.51 13.28
C ARG A 62 -2.59 3.47 14.44
N VAL A 63 -2.90 4.76 14.28
CA VAL A 63 -2.75 5.74 15.35
C VAL A 63 -3.80 5.51 16.45
N ASN A 64 -5.04 5.21 16.07
CA ASN A 64 -6.11 4.95 17.04
C ASN A 64 -5.89 3.65 17.82
N GLU A 65 -5.41 2.57 17.19
CA GLU A 65 -5.11 1.31 17.90
C GLU A 65 -4.01 1.46 18.98
N ARG A 66 -3.09 2.42 18.82
CA ARG A 66 -2.05 2.73 19.82
C ARG A 66 -2.57 3.58 20.99
N LEU A 67 -3.59 4.39 20.77
CA LEU A 67 -4.17 5.25 21.81
C LEU A 67 -5.15 4.47 22.71
N ASP A 68 -5.83 3.45 22.17
CA ASP A 68 -6.74 2.58 22.93
C ASP A 68 -6.01 1.49 23.74
N SER A 69 -4.70 1.37 23.59
CA SER A 69 -3.84 0.40 24.30
C SER A 69 -2.88 1.03 25.31
N SER A 70 -3.09 2.31 25.67
CA SER A 70 -2.32 3.05 26.69
C SER A 70 -3.15 3.39 27.93
#